data_AF-A0A950HHR6-F1
#
_entry.id   AF-A0A950HHR6-F1
#
_cell.length_a   1.000
_cell.length_b   1.000
_cell.length_c   1.000
_cell.angle_alpha   90.00
_cell.angle_beta   90.00
_cell.angle_gamma   90.00
#
_symmetry.space_group_name_H-M   'P 1'
#
loop_
_entity.id
_entity.type
_entity.pdbx_description
1 polymer ?
#
loop_
_entity_poly.entity_id
_entity_poly.type
_entity_poly.pdbx_seq_one_letter_code
_entity_poly.pdbx_strand_id
1 'polypeptide(L)'
;MSFADTERNRAAVHEAGHALIAASRGLGVAVIELHSSDGEGGTRLREEPSELDRVWVLYGGPFAERIVFRKWATDPVPPELDELLLAHRLCWEIGIYDTIEIRDQVEAYLQEQYVRLELIAARLLETNTLHGAELDELLREELLGSAELG
;
A
#
# COMPACT_ATOMS: atom_id res chain seq x y z
N MET A 1 -5.51 9.67 -12.48
CA MET A 1 -4.53 10.62 -13.05
C MET A 1 -3.19 9.88 -13.13
N SER A 2 -2.45 9.91 -14.23
CA SER A 2 -1.19 9.14 -14.27
C SER A 2 -0.09 9.85 -13.49
N PHE A 3 0.47 9.20 -12.46
CA PHE A 3 1.67 9.70 -11.78
C PHE A 3 2.89 9.68 -12.71
N ALA A 4 3.74 10.69 -12.60
CA ALA A 4 5.10 10.61 -13.15
C ALA A 4 5.92 9.63 -12.29
N ASP A 5 6.79 8.83 -12.90
CA ASP A 5 7.61 7.83 -12.20
C ASP A 5 8.84 8.47 -11.52
N THR A 6 8.59 9.20 -10.43
CA THR A 6 9.62 9.81 -9.56
C THR A 6 9.76 9.03 -8.27
N GLU A 7 10.91 9.11 -7.59
CA GLU A 7 11.12 8.46 -6.28
C GLU A 7 10.04 8.86 -5.27
N ARG A 8 9.74 10.16 -5.20
CA ARG A 8 8.71 10.70 -4.32
C ARG A 8 7.31 10.18 -4.63
N ASN A 9 6.94 10.06 -5.90
CA ASN A 9 5.65 9.51 -6.28
C ASN A 9 5.58 8.00 -6.02
N ARG A 10 6.69 7.27 -6.21
CA ARG A 10 6.80 5.85 -5.85
C ARG A 10 6.60 5.65 -4.36
N ALA A 11 7.30 6.43 -3.53
CA ALA A 11 7.15 6.39 -2.08
C ALA A 11 5.71 6.70 -1.63
N ALA A 12 5.07 7.71 -2.22
CA ALA A 12 3.68 8.01 -1.89
C ALA A 12 2.71 6.88 -2.24
N VAL A 13 2.91 6.23 -3.39
CA VAL A 13 2.12 5.06 -3.81
C VAL A 13 2.43 3.83 -2.94
N HIS A 14 3.70 3.63 -2.58
CA HIS A 14 4.15 2.56 -1.70
C HIS A 14 3.45 2.64 -0.34
N GLU A 15 3.51 3.80 0.32
CA GLU A 15 2.84 4.00 1.59
C GLU A 15 1.32 3.91 1.49
N ALA A 16 0.73 4.42 0.40
CA ALA A 16 -0.69 4.25 0.13
C ALA A 16 -1.08 2.76 0.00
N GLY A 17 -0.22 1.94 -0.59
CA GLY A 17 -0.39 0.49 -0.69
C GLY A 17 -0.44 -0.20 0.67
N HIS A 18 0.48 0.12 1.58
CA HIS A 18 0.46 -0.40 2.95
C HIS A 18 -0.81 0.00 3.69
N ALA A 19 -1.16 1.29 3.65
CA ALA A 19 -2.32 1.80 4.36
C ALA A 19 -3.64 1.19 3.87
N LEU A 20 -3.78 1.01 2.55
CA LEU A 20 -4.97 0.45 1.95
C LEU A 20 -5.15 -1.04 2.28
N ILE A 21 -4.06 -1.81 2.29
CA ILE A 21 -4.10 -3.20 2.77
C ILE A 21 -4.35 -3.28 4.28
N ALA A 22 -3.71 -2.42 5.07
CA ALA A 22 -3.97 -2.38 6.51
C ALA A 22 -5.46 -2.13 6.80
N ALA A 23 -6.06 -1.15 6.14
CA ALA A 23 -7.49 -0.85 6.29
C ALA A 23 -8.38 -2.02 5.84
N SER A 24 -8.03 -2.73 4.75
CA SER A 24 -8.80 -3.89 4.28
C SER A 24 -8.76 -5.08 5.25
N ARG A 25 -7.68 -5.19 6.03
CA ARG A 25 -7.52 -6.15 7.13
C ARG A 25 -8.18 -5.69 8.43
N GLY A 26 -8.82 -4.52 8.44
CA GLY A 26 -9.46 -3.94 9.63
C GLY A 26 -8.48 -3.35 10.63
N LEU A 27 -7.23 -3.09 10.23
CA LEU A 27 -6.20 -2.50 11.08
C LEU A 27 -6.34 -0.97 11.07
N GLY A 28 -6.27 -0.36 12.25
CA GLY A 28 -6.26 1.10 12.33
C GLY A 28 -4.93 1.69 11.87
N VAL A 29 -4.94 2.52 10.81
CA VAL A 29 -3.78 3.36 10.47
C VAL A 29 -3.75 4.55 11.43
N ALA A 30 -2.58 4.86 11.98
CA ALA A 30 -2.36 6.02 12.84
C ALA A 30 -1.94 7.23 12.01
N VAL A 31 -0.91 7.07 11.18
CA VAL A 31 -0.38 8.10 10.30
C VAL A 31 0.37 7.47 9.12
N ILE A 32 0.34 8.14 7.99
CA ILE A 32 1.17 7.91 6.82
C ILE A 32 2.05 9.15 6.63
N GLU A 33 3.36 8.96 6.51
CA GLU A 33 4.33 10.06 6.40
C GLU A 33 5.12 9.91 5.09
N LEU A 34 5.38 11.03 4.42
CA LEU A 34 6.25 11.11 3.26
C LEU A 34 7.38 12.10 3.56
N HIS A 35 8.60 11.58 3.71
CA HIS A 35 9.75 12.38 4.09
C HIS A 35 10.29 13.17 2.89
N SER A 36 10.58 14.45 3.11
CA SER A 36 10.77 15.45 2.05
C SER A 36 12.12 15.38 1.32
N SER A 37 13.11 14.62 1.82
CA SER A 37 14.48 14.64 1.28
C SER A 37 14.82 13.47 0.35
N ASP A 38 14.34 12.26 0.63
CA ASP A 38 15.00 11.05 0.10
C ASP A 38 14.05 10.04 -0.57
N GLY A 39 12.78 10.40 -0.79
CA GLY A 39 11.80 9.45 -1.33
C GLY A 39 11.51 8.31 -0.35
N GLU A 40 11.65 8.57 0.95
CA GLU A 40 11.28 7.66 2.03
C GLU A 40 9.91 8.03 2.58
N GLY A 41 9.20 7.04 3.11
CA GLY A 41 7.93 7.22 3.79
C GLY A 41 7.80 6.25 4.95
N GLY A 42 6.65 6.29 5.61
CA GLY A 42 6.31 5.27 6.58
C GLY A 42 4.84 5.26 6.94
N THR A 43 4.30 4.06 7.05
CA THR A 43 2.95 3.80 7.51
C THR A 43 3.00 3.25 8.93
N ARG A 44 2.41 3.98 9.89
CA ARG A 44 2.32 3.55 11.29
C ARG A 44 0.90 3.08 11.59
N LEU A 45 0.78 1.87 12.13
CA LEU A 45 -0.49 1.33 12.62
C LEU A 45 -0.74 1.75 14.08
N ARG A 46 -2.01 1.80 14.48
CA ARG A 46 -2.44 2.11 15.87
C ARG A 46 -2.14 0.95 16.82
N GLU A 47 -2.13 -0.26 16.29
CA GLU A 47 -1.92 -1.51 17.02
C GLU A 47 -0.93 -2.40 16.27
N GLU A 48 -0.30 -3.30 17.02
CA GLU A 48 0.59 -4.30 16.43
C GLU A 48 -0.24 -5.34 15.67
N PRO A 49 -0.02 -5.51 14.35
CA PRO A 49 -0.78 -6.47 13.56
C PRO A 49 -0.40 -7.91 13.92
N SER A 50 -1.30 -8.86 13.65
CA SER A 50 -0.92 -10.27 13.67
C SER A 50 0.19 -10.54 12.64
N GLU A 51 0.96 -11.62 12.81
CA GLU A 51 2.01 -11.98 11.84
C GLU A 51 1.44 -12.17 10.43
N LEU A 52 0.25 -12.75 10.30
CA LEU A 52 -0.43 -12.90 9.02
C LEU A 52 -0.84 -11.54 8.44
N ASP A 53 -1.44 -10.64 9.24
CA ASP A 53 -1.81 -9.32 8.72
C ASP A 53 -0.59 -8.49 8.35
N ARG A 54 0.51 -8.64 9.08
CA ARG A 54 1.79 -8.02 8.77
C ARG A 54 2.33 -8.47 7.41
N VAL A 55 2.24 -9.77 7.09
CA VAL A 55 2.59 -10.31 5.76
C VAL A 55 1.78 -9.62 4.67
N TRP A 56 0.46 -9.49 4.87
CA TRP A 56 -0.41 -8.83 3.89
C TRP A 56 0.01 -7.37 3.68
N VAL A 57 0.21 -6.62 4.77
CA VAL A 57 0.64 -5.23 4.71
C VAL A 57 1.98 -5.09 3.98
N LEU A 58 2.97 -5.95 4.26
CA LEU A 58 4.28 -5.92 3.60
C LEU A 58 4.22 -6.14 2.08
N TYR A 59 3.23 -6.87 1.56
CA TYR A 59 3.03 -6.97 0.12
C TYR A 59 2.42 -5.69 -0.48
N GLY A 60 1.73 -4.88 0.32
CA GLY A 60 0.95 -3.73 -0.12
C GLY A 60 1.77 -2.68 -0.89
N GLY A 61 2.87 -2.20 -0.31
CA GLY A 61 3.70 -1.15 -0.90
C GLY A 61 4.33 -1.54 -2.24
N PRO A 62 5.12 -2.63 -2.29
CA PRO A 62 5.75 -3.08 -3.53
C PRO A 62 4.73 -3.41 -4.64
N PHE A 63 3.56 -3.93 -4.29
CA PHE A 63 2.54 -4.28 -5.29
C PHE A 63 1.80 -3.05 -5.80
N ALA A 64 1.56 -2.05 -4.94
CA ALA A 64 1.00 -0.77 -5.34
C ALA A 64 1.91 -0.06 -6.35
N GLU A 65 3.21 0.02 -6.08
CA GLU A 65 4.19 0.57 -7.03
C GLU A 65 4.14 -0.13 -8.38
N ARG A 66 4.16 -1.46 -8.36
CA ARG A 66 4.07 -2.29 -9.57
C ARG A 66 2.83 -1.97 -10.39
N ILE A 67 1.67 -1.87 -9.75
CA ILE A 67 0.39 -1.65 -10.42
C ILE A 67 0.36 -0.27 -11.07
N VAL A 68 0.79 0.77 -10.34
CA VAL A 68 0.72 2.17 -10.80
C VAL A 68 1.79 2.47 -11.86
N PHE A 69 3.03 2.02 -11.65
CA PHE A 69 4.16 2.34 -12.53
C PHE A 69 4.46 1.25 -13.58
N ARG A 70 3.69 0.15 -13.59
CA ARG A 70 3.80 -0.96 -14.55
C ARG A 70 5.22 -1.57 -14.65
N LYS A 71 6.01 -1.50 -13.57
CA LYS A 71 7.41 -1.97 -13.53
C LYS A 71 7.51 -3.46 -13.22
N TRP A 72 7.32 -4.33 -14.21
CA TRP A 72 7.85 -5.71 -14.18
C TRP A 72 8.82 -6.04 -15.33
N ALA A 73 9.11 -5.10 -16.22
CA ALA A 73 9.92 -5.37 -17.40
C ALA A 73 10.91 -4.24 -17.67
N THR A 74 12.16 -4.39 -17.23
CA THR A 74 13.40 -4.35 -18.04
C THR A 74 14.66 -3.98 -17.25
N ASP A 75 14.55 -3.47 -16.03
CA ASP A 75 15.74 -3.27 -15.18
C ASP A 75 16.00 -4.51 -14.31
N PRO A 76 17.26 -4.85 -14.02
CA PRO A 76 17.59 -5.90 -13.08
C PRO A 76 16.93 -5.56 -11.75
N VAL A 77 15.90 -6.31 -11.40
CA VAL A 77 15.23 -6.23 -10.10
C VAL A 77 16.34 -6.37 -9.06
N PRO A 78 16.62 -5.35 -8.22
CA PRO A 78 17.51 -5.53 -7.08
C PRO A 78 16.92 -6.67 -6.24
N PRO A 79 17.75 -7.44 -5.52
CA PRO A 79 17.28 -8.61 -4.78
C PRO A 79 16.04 -8.20 -4.00
N GLU A 80 14.94 -8.91 -4.26
CA GLU A 80 13.58 -8.63 -3.80
C GLU A 80 13.55 -7.71 -2.57
N LEU A 81 12.97 -6.49 -2.74
CA LEU A 81 12.87 -5.44 -1.71
C LEU A 81 12.76 -6.05 -0.30
N ASP A 82 13.51 -5.53 0.68
CA ASP A 82 13.62 -6.07 2.04
C ASP A 82 12.28 -6.53 2.66
N GLU A 83 11.18 -5.86 2.30
CA GLU A 83 9.81 -6.20 2.70
C GLU A 83 9.25 -7.49 2.10
N LEU A 84 9.50 -7.79 0.82
CA LEU A 84 9.06 -9.04 0.18
C LEU A 84 9.82 -10.24 0.76
N LEU A 85 11.12 -10.07 1.02
CA LEU A 85 11.92 -11.06 1.73
C LEU A 85 11.47 -11.22 3.18
N LEU A 86 11.14 -10.13 3.87
CA LEU A 86 10.59 -10.16 5.21
C LEU A 86 9.22 -10.86 5.24
N ALA A 87 8.32 -10.56 4.31
CA ALA A 87 7.03 -11.21 4.17
C ALA A 87 7.21 -12.71 3.91
N HIS A 88 8.14 -13.10 3.04
CA HIS A 88 8.47 -14.49 2.79
C HIS A 88 9.00 -15.21 4.05
N ARG A 89 9.91 -14.58 4.81
CA ARG A 89 10.41 -15.15 6.07
C ARG A 89 9.29 -15.31 7.10
N LEU A 90 8.45 -14.29 7.27
CA LEU A 90 7.32 -14.34 8.21
C LEU A 90 6.33 -15.46 7.82
N CYS A 91 6.01 -15.61 6.54
CA CYS A 91 5.22 -16.73 6.03
C CYS A 91 5.80 -18.08 6.47
N TRP A 92 7.11 -18.28 6.31
CA TRP A 92 7.77 -19.52 6.76
C TRP A 92 7.72 -19.72 8.27
N GLU A 93 7.92 -18.67 9.05
CA GLU A 93 7.87 -18.71 10.53
C GLU A 93 6.48 -19.13 11.05
N ILE A 94 5.41 -18.72 10.35
CA ILE A 94 4.03 -19.06 10.70
C ILE A 94 3.48 -20.30 9.97
N GLY A 95 4.32 -21.02 9.24
CA GLY A 95 3.97 -22.28 8.57
C GLY A 95 3.22 -22.14 7.24
N ILE A 96 3.27 -20.98 6.61
CA ILE A 96 2.73 -20.72 5.27
C ILE A 96 3.88 -20.82 4.25
N TYR A 97 3.91 -21.93 3.52
CA TYR A 97 4.97 -22.17 2.51
C TYR A 97 4.55 -21.79 1.09
N ASP A 98 3.24 -21.81 0.81
CA ASP A 98 2.67 -21.32 -0.44
C ASP A 98 2.15 -19.89 -0.23
N THR A 99 2.81 -18.93 -0.87
CA THR A 99 2.49 -17.50 -0.76
C THR A 99 1.74 -16.98 -1.99
N ILE A 100 1.50 -17.82 -3.00
CA ILE A 100 0.87 -17.42 -4.26
C ILE A 100 -0.51 -16.84 -3.98
N GLU A 101 -1.30 -17.55 -3.18
CA GLU A 101 -2.69 -17.14 -2.90
C GLU A 101 -2.76 -15.77 -2.18
N ILE A 102 -1.89 -15.52 -1.21
CA ILE A 102 -1.84 -14.22 -0.50
C ILE A 102 -1.44 -13.11 -1.46
N ARG A 103 -0.42 -13.34 -2.29
CA ARG A 103 0.05 -12.36 -3.26
C ARG A 103 -1.03 -12.02 -4.28
N ASP A 104 -1.69 -13.03 -4.83
CA ASP A 104 -2.77 -12.84 -5.80
C ASP A 104 -3.94 -12.06 -5.20
N GLN A 105 -4.31 -12.34 -3.95
CA GLN A 105 -5.36 -11.59 -3.25
C GLN A 105 -4.98 -10.13 -2.99
N VAL A 106 -3.74 -9.86 -2.56
CA VAL A 106 -3.25 -8.49 -2.36
C VAL A 106 -3.21 -7.72 -3.68
N GLU A 107 -2.70 -8.33 -4.74
CA GLU A 107 -2.64 -7.71 -6.07
C GLU A 107 -4.04 -7.42 -6.62
N ALA A 108 -4.95 -8.40 -6.59
CA ALA A 108 -6.32 -8.24 -7.06
C ALA A 108 -7.03 -7.11 -6.29
N TYR A 109 -6.89 -7.09 -4.97
CA TYR A 109 -7.46 -6.03 -4.15
C TYR A 109 -6.92 -4.65 -4.52
N LEU A 110 -5.60 -4.48 -4.64
CA LEU A 110 -5.02 -3.19 -5.03
C LEU A 110 -5.43 -2.75 -6.45
N GLN A 111 -5.61 -3.69 -7.38
CA GLN A 111 -6.12 -3.40 -8.72
C GLN A 111 -7.58 -2.95 -8.67
N GLU A 112 -8.43 -3.61 -7.88
CA GLU A 112 -9.82 -3.20 -7.66
C GLU A 112 -9.90 -1.83 -6.99
N GLN A 113 -8.95 -1.52 -6.11
CA GLN A 113 -8.87 -0.25 -5.38
C GLN A 113 -7.96 0.79 -6.04
N TYR A 114 -7.65 0.64 -7.33
CA TYR A 114 -6.68 1.49 -8.04
C TYR A 114 -6.97 2.99 -7.90
N VAL A 115 -8.24 3.40 -8.01
CA VAL A 115 -8.63 4.81 -7.86
C VAL A 115 -8.37 5.32 -6.45
N ARG A 116 -8.66 4.53 -5.41
CA ARG A 116 -8.38 4.88 -4.01
C ARG A 116 -6.90 4.98 -3.74
N LEU A 117 -6.13 4.05 -4.30
CA LEU A 117 -4.67 4.08 -4.22
C LEU A 117 -4.12 5.39 -4.80
N GLU A 118 -4.59 5.82 -5.97
CA GLU A 118 -4.17 7.10 -6.56
C GLU A 118 -4.60 8.30 -5.71
N LEU A 119 -5.81 8.28 -5.16
CA LEU A 119 -6.34 9.36 -4.31
C LEU A 119 -5.50 9.54 -3.03
N ILE A 120 -5.21 8.44 -2.33
CA ILE A 120 -4.42 8.46 -1.10
C ILE A 120 -3.00 8.95 -1.41
N ALA A 121 -2.38 8.42 -2.46
CA ALA A 121 -1.03 8.85 -2.86
C ALA A 121 -0.98 10.33 -3.25
N ALA A 122 -1.97 10.82 -3.99
CA ALA A 122 -2.07 12.24 -4.36
C ALA A 122 -2.22 13.11 -3.12
N ARG A 123 -3.10 12.73 -2.19
CA ARG A 123 -3.30 13.46 -0.93
C ARG A 123 -2.03 13.49 -0.08
N LEU A 124 -1.31 12.38 -0.01
CA LEU A 124 -0.04 12.29 0.70
C LEU A 124 1.05 13.17 0.05
N LEU A 125 1.10 13.25 -1.28
CA LEU A 125 2.03 14.13 -1.99
C LEU A 125 1.78 15.61 -1.73
N GLU A 126 0.51 16.01 -1.59
CA GLU A 126 0.09 17.38 -1.28
C GLU A 126 0.44 17.79 0.16
N THR A 127 0.27 16.88 1.11
CA THR A 127 0.29 17.19 2.54
C THR A 127 1.57 16.74 3.26
N ASN A 128 2.34 15.83 2.65
CA ASN A 128 3.42 15.03 3.27
C ASN A 128 2.99 14.12 4.41
N THR A 129 1.76 14.22 4.89
CA THR A 129 1.30 13.48 6.06
C THR A 129 -0.21 13.28 5.96
N LEU A 130 -0.66 12.05 6.14
CA LEU A 130 -2.08 11.71 6.21
C LEU A 130 -2.36 11.02 7.53
N HIS A 131 -3.23 11.60 8.36
CA HIS A 131 -3.64 10.96 9.60
C HIS A 131 -4.70 9.88 9.35
N GLY A 132 -4.75 8.88 10.22
CA GLY A 132 -5.68 7.77 10.07
C GLY A 132 -7.16 8.18 9.96
N ALA A 133 -7.58 9.24 10.65
CA ALA A 133 -8.94 9.75 10.54
C ALA A 133 -9.24 10.31 9.14
N GLU A 134 -8.27 11.00 8.52
CA GLU A 134 -8.40 11.51 7.15
C GLU A 134 -8.42 10.35 6.14
N LEU A 135 -7.61 9.32 6.36
CA LEU A 135 -7.68 8.08 5.57
C LEU A 135 -9.07 7.44 5.67
N ASP A 136 -9.63 7.32 6.88
CA ASP A 136 -10.96 6.75 7.10
C ASP A 136 -12.05 7.52 6.35
N GLU A 137 -11.90 8.84 6.18
CA GLU A 137 -12.81 9.68 5.41
C GLU A 137 -12.66 9.44 3.90
N LEU A 138 -11.43 9.42 3.37
CA LEU A 138 -11.15 9.14 1.97
C LEU A 138 -11.71 7.78 1.52
N LEU A 139 -11.64 6.78 2.39
CA LEU A 139 -12.19 5.45 2.13
C LEU A 139 -13.73 5.41 2.13
N ARG A 140 -14.40 6.36 2.80
CA ARG A 140 -15.87 6.47 2.86
C ARG A 140 -16.46 7.30 1.71
N GLU A 141 -15.82 8.38 1.30
CA GLU A 141 -16.41 9.36 0.36
C GLU A 141 -16.75 8.76 -1.02
N GLU A 142 -16.00 7.75 -1.48
CA GLU A 142 -16.27 7.13 -2.78
C GLU A 142 -17.45 6.14 -2.76
N LEU A 143 -17.84 5.62 -1.58
CA LEU A 143 -19.07 4.83 -1.42
C LEU A 143 -20.32 5.70 -1.67
N LEU A 144 -20.25 7.01 -1.40
CA LEU A 144 -21.36 7.94 -1.60
C LEU A 144 -21.38 8.51 -3.03
N GLY A 145 -20.22 8.77 -3.64
CA GLY A 145 -20.14 9.19 -5.05
C GLY A 145 -20.66 8.16 -6.06
N SER A 146 -20.69 6.88 -5.67
CA SER A 146 -21.26 5.78 -6.47
C SER A 146 -22.77 5.59 -6.27
N ALA A 147 -23.35 6.16 -5.21
CA ALA A 147 -24.76 6.01 -4.85
C ALA A 147 -25.66 7.13 -5.41
N GLU A 148 -25.10 8.28 -5.78
CA GLU A 148 -25.87 9.42 -6.34
C GLU A 148 -26.02 9.38 -7.88
N LEU A 149 -25.52 8.32 -8.54
CA LEU A 149 -25.65 8.10 -9.98
C LEU A 149 -26.44 6.82 -10.35
N GLY A 150 -27.13 6.22 -9.38
CA GLY A 150 -27.96 5.01 -9.54
C GLY A 150 -29.45 5.29 -9.64
#